data_AF-A0ABD3ZN39-F1
#
_entry.id   AF-A0ABD3ZN39-F1
#
_cell.length_a   1.000
_cell.length_b   1.000
_cell.length_c   1.000
_cell.angle_alpha   90.00
_cell.angle_beta   90.00
_cell.angle_gamma   90.00
#
_symmetry.space_group_name_H-M   'P 1'
#
loop_
_entity.id
_entity.type
_entity.pdbx_description
1 polymer ?
#
loop_
_entity_poly.entity_id
_entity_poly.type
_entity_poly.pdbx_seq_one_letter_code
_entity_poly.pdbx_strand_id
1 'polypeptide(L)'
;MNYKGITLLCVMLLFSAIASFPVSTQAKDQDAGILIIYSTLDGKESSQVKMLDLLAGHFTSHVTVKKDLDVEASDFKGKDHVIYYGQTKRKLSQKLLSLISGVKKPVVAIGYNAGQISQFSGLSLARKENVFQVHSRSEKADVSLESGLNVLSVSGLKGTALYTFKADDGTTHSFIWKTKKGNVYIGLTNLLNDNLIVAKQLREAFGEKAGTTLLYLRLEDISPMSDEKLLLQAGTYLHKRHIPFILAVIPVYLNPQATKCICLINRRWSRC
;
A
#
# COMPACT_ATOMS: atom_id res chain seq x y z
N MET A 1 -61.15 -14.99 27.05
CA MET A 1 -59.68 -14.91 26.87
C MET A 1 -59.38 -13.89 25.79
N ASN A 2 -58.68 -12.79 26.11
CA ASN A 2 -58.62 -11.61 25.25
C ASN A 2 -57.57 -11.82 24.13
N TYR A 3 -58.01 -12.40 23.01
CA TYR A 3 -57.17 -12.83 21.89
C TYR A 3 -56.23 -11.73 21.37
N LYS A 4 -56.66 -10.46 21.44
CA LYS A 4 -55.87 -9.30 21.02
C LYS A 4 -54.56 -9.12 21.79
N GLY A 5 -54.53 -9.46 23.08
CA GLY A 5 -53.31 -9.35 23.90
C GLY A 5 -52.28 -10.42 23.57
N ILE A 6 -52.74 -11.63 23.22
CA ILE A 6 -51.88 -12.77 22.88
C ILE A 6 -51.26 -12.57 21.49
N THR A 7 -52.02 -12.01 20.54
CA THR A 7 -51.50 -11.69 19.20
C THR A 7 -50.41 -10.62 19.27
N LEU A 8 -50.59 -9.58 20.10
CA LEU A 8 -49.60 -8.51 20.26
C LEU A 8 -48.28 -9.03 20.85
N LEU A 9 -48.37 -9.93 21.84
CA LEU A 9 -47.19 -10.55 22.47
C LEU A 9 -46.41 -11.44 21.49
N CYS A 10 -47.12 -12.19 20.63
CA CYS A 10 -46.49 -13.04 19.61
C CYS A 10 -45.77 -12.22 18.53
N VAL A 11 -46.36 -11.10 18.10
CA VAL A 11 -45.73 -10.20 17.10
C VAL A 11 -44.47 -9.52 17.69
N MET A 12 -44.50 -9.18 18.98
CA MET A 12 -43.35 -8.55 19.65
C MET A 12 -42.18 -9.53 19.86
N LEU A 13 -42.47 -10.81 20.14
CA LEU A 13 -41.47 -11.89 20.21
C LEU A 13 -40.89 -12.26 18.84
N LEU A 14 -41.70 -12.19 17.77
CA LEU A 14 -41.21 -12.37 16.40
C LEU A 14 -40.28 -11.22 15.96
N PHE A 15 -40.51 -9.99 16.43
CA PHE A 15 -39.62 -8.86 16.15
C PHE A 15 -38.28 -8.92 16.90
N SER A 16 -38.24 -9.47 18.12
CA SER A 16 -36.98 -9.59 18.87
C SER A 16 -36.06 -10.70 18.34
N ALA A 17 -36.62 -11.75 17.74
CA ALA A 17 -35.84 -12.84 17.13
C ALA A 17 -35.07 -12.38 15.88
N ILE A 18 -35.55 -11.37 15.15
CA ILE A 18 -34.88 -10.83 13.94
C ILE A 18 -33.69 -9.93 14.33
N ALA A 19 -33.68 -9.36 15.54
CA ALA A 19 -32.61 -8.49 16.02
C ALA A 19 -31.39 -9.26 16.57
N SER A 20 -31.46 -10.60 16.66
CA SER A 20 -30.42 -11.44 17.27
C SER A 20 -29.55 -12.19 16.26
N PHE A 21 -29.67 -11.91 14.95
CA PHE A 21 -28.72 -12.45 14.00
C PHE A 21 -27.36 -11.80 14.24
N PRO A 22 -26.29 -12.57 14.47
CA PRO A 22 -24.96 -12.02 14.44
C PRO A 22 -24.76 -11.45 13.04
N VAL A 23 -24.65 -10.12 12.95
CA VAL A 23 -24.10 -9.48 11.76
C VAL A 23 -22.71 -10.06 11.64
N SER A 24 -22.53 -11.00 10.72
CA SER A 24 -21.21 -11.40 10.27
C SER A 24 -20.56 -10.10 9.80
N THR A 25 -19.66 -9.56 10.61
CA THR A 25 -18.65 -8.62 10.13
C THR A 25 -17.76 -9.43 9.21
N GLN A 26 -18.25 -9.71 8.00
CA GLN A 26 -17.37 -9.94 6.87
C GLN A 26 -16.46 -8.71 6.84
N ALA A 27 -15.15 -8.96 6.87
CA ALA A 27 -14.18 -7.99 6.42
C ALA A 27 -14.74 -7.43 5.12
N LYS A 28 -14.90 -6.11 5.06
CA LYS A 28 -15.48 -5.41 3.92
C LYS A 28 -14.64 -5.82 2.71
N ASP A 29 -15.12 -6.80 1.95
CA ASP A 29 -14.47 -7.32 0.76
C ASP A 29 -14.60 -6.20 -0.26
N GLN A 30 -13.65 -5.27 -0.22
CA GLN A 30 -13.53 -4.23 -1.23
C GLN A 30 -12.96 -4.92 -2.45
N ASP A 31 -13.87 -5.45 -3.28
CA ASP A 31 -13.66 -6.04 -4.61
C ASP A 31 -13.07 -5.05 -5.64
N ALA A 32 -12.45 -3.96 -5.15
CA ALA A 32 -11.80 -2.93 -5.93
C ALA A 32 -10.41 -3.45 -6.35
N GLY A 33 -10.29 -3.93 -7.59
CA GLY A 33 -9.01 -4.37 -8.13
C GLY A 33 -8.08 -3.21 -8.49
N ILE A 34 -6.77 -3.46 -8.45
CA ILE A 34 -5.74 -2.53 -8.93
C ILE A 34 -5.12 -3.08 -10.21
N LEU A 35 -4.92 -2.21 -11.21
CA LEU A 35 -4.11 -2.51 -12.39
C LEU A 35 -2.80 -1.70 -12.33
N ILE A 36 -1.67 -2.40 -12.29
CA ILE A 36 -0.33 -1.83 -12.43
C ILE A 36 0.13 -2.05 -13.87
N ILE A 37 0.41 -0.95 -14.56
CA ILE A 37 0.96 -0.95 -15.90
C ILE A 37 2.40 -0.45 -15.81
N TYR A 38 3.37 -1.24 -16.25
CA TYR A 38 4.78 -0.89 -16.14
C TYR A 38 5.50 -0.79 -17.49
N SER A 39 6.51 0.07 -17.53
CA SER A 39 7.44 0.21 -18.64
C SER A 39 8.88 0.10 -18.14
N THR A 40 9.54 -1.02 -18.41
CA THR A 40 10.95 -1.28 -18.09
C THR A 40 11.81 -1.35 -19.36
N LEU A 41 13.14 -1.34 -19.18
CA LEU A 41 14.08 -1.35 -20.32
C LEU A 41 14.02 -2.65 -21.13
N ASP A 42 13.91 -3.79 -20.45
CA ASP A 42 13.88 -5.13 -21.04
C ASP A 42 12.46 -5.71 -21.15
N GLY A 43 11.44 -4.95 -20.76
CA GLY A 43 10.04 -5.37 -20.72
C GLY A 43 9.72 -6.38 -19.62
N LYS A 44 10.68 -6.74 -18.75
CA LYS A 44 10.47 -7.67 -17.63
C LYS A 44 10.11 -6.91 -16.36
N GLU A 45 9.46 -7.60 -15.43
CA GLU A 45 9.20 -7.07 -14.10
C GLU A 45 10.52 -6.93 -13.32
N SER A 46 10.84 -5.70 -12.94
CA SER A 46 12.00 -5.41 -12.09
C SER A 46 11.65 -5.56 -10.61
N SER A 47 12.67 -5.55 -9.74
CA SER A 47 12.45 -5.48 -8.28
C SER A 47 11.65 -4.25 -7.84
N GLN A 48 11.71 -3.14 -8.58
CA GLN A 48 10.91 -1.94 -8.32
C GLN A 48 9.44 -2.13 -8.69
N VAL A 49 9.15 -2.84 -9.79
CA VAL A 49 7.78 -3.23 -10.16
C VAL A 49 7.19 -4.16 -9.09
N LYS A 50 7.97 -5.15 -8.62
CA LYS A 50 7.54 -6.04 -7.53
C LYS A 50 7.31 -5.30 -6.22
N MET A 51 8.15 -4.31 -5.89
CA MET A 51 7.93 -3.44 -4.73
C MET A 51 6.61 -2.67 -4.88
N LEU A 52 6.32 -2.13 -6.07
CA LEU A 52 5.05 -1.44 -6.30
C LEU A 52 3.83 -2.38 -6.19
N ASP A 53 3.96 -3.62 -6.67
CA ASP A 53 2.94 -4.67 -6.48
C ASP A 53 2.70 -4.96 -4.99
N LEU A 54 3.77 -5.14 -4.20
CA LEU A 54 3.66 -5.31 -2.75
C LEU A 54 2.97 -4.11 -2.07
N LEU A 55 3.33 -2.89 -2.46
CA LEU A 55 2.71 -1.67 -1.93
C LEU A 55 1.22 -1.59 -2.32
N ALA A 56 0.86 -1.97 -3.53
CA ALA A 56 -0.53 -2.01 -3.99
C ALA A 56 -1.33 -3.12 -3.30
N GLY A 57 -0.71 -4.25 -3.02
CA GLY A 57 -1.28 -5.40 -2.32
C GLY A 57 -1.74 -5.08 -0.89
N HIS A 58 -1.26 -3.97 -0.32
CA HIS A 58 -1.77 -3.44 0.95
C HIS A 58 -3.27 -3.10 0.88
N PHE A 59 -3.76 -2.65 -0.28
CA PHE A 59 -5.11 -2.13 -0.46
C PHE A 59 -6.10 -3.20 -0.94
N THR A 60 -5.62 -4.22 -1.66
CA THR A 60 -6.45 -5.30 -2.20
C THR A 60 -5.60 -6.53 -2.52
N SER A 61 -6.21 -7.71 -2.45
CA SER A 61 -5.62 -8.95 -2.97
C SER A 61 -5.70 -9.05 -4.50
N HIS A 62 -6.51 -8.20 -5.16
CA HIS A 62 -6.79 -8.27 -6.60
C HIS A 62 -5.91 -7.31 -7.43
N VAL A 63 -4.59 -7.42 -7.28
CA VAL A 63 -3.63 -6.67 -8.08
C VAL A 63 -3.32 -7.42 -9.37
N THR A 64 -3.33 -6.70 -10.50
CA THR A 64 -2.90 -7.23 -11.80
C THR A 64 -1.74 -6.39 -12.30
N VAL A 65 -0.61 -7.04 -12.57
CA VAL A 65 0.60 -6.39 -13.07
C VAL A 65 0.78 -6.75 -14.54
N LYS A 66 0.94 -5.74 -15.41
CA LYS A 66 1.07 -5.92 -16.86
C LYS A 66 2.15 -5.00 -17.41
N LYS A 67 2.97 -5.54 -18.32
CA LYS A 67 3.84 -4.69 -19.14
C LYS A 67 3.00 -3.87 -20.11
N ASP A 68 3.39 -2.63 -20.32
CA ASP A 68 2.73 -1.65 -21.19
C ASP A 68 2.33 -2.17 -22.58
N LEU A 69 3.14 -3.04 -23.20
CA LEU A 69 2.87 -3.63 -24.51
C LEU A 69 1.78 -4.72 -24.50
N ASP A 70 1.50 -5.33 -23.35
CA ASP A 70 0.55 -6.46 -23.24
C ASP A 70 -0.82 -6.02 -22.68
N VAL A 71 -1.02 -4.71 -22.46
CA VAL A 71 -2.25 -4.19 -21.89
C VAL A 71 -3.38 -4.20 -22.92
N GLU A 72 -4.49 -4.83 -22.53
CA GLU A 72 -5.72 -4.92 -23.29
C GLU A 72 -6.88 -4.22 -22.58
N ALA A 73 -7.96 -3.91 -23.32
CA ALA A 73 -9.13 -3.25 -22.75
C ALA A 73 -9.79 -4.07 -21.62
N SER A 74 -9.72 -5.41 -21.73
CA SER A 74 -10.24 -6.33 -20.71
C SER A 74 -9.53 -6.22 -19.37
N ASP A 75 -8.26 -5.81 -19.35
CA ASP A 75 -7.47 -5.71 -18.12
C ASP A 75 -7.99 -4.61 -17.17
N PHE A 76 -8.74 -3.64 -17.69
CA PHE A 76 -9.36 -2.56 -16.91
C PHE A 76 -10.70 -2.97 -16.26
N LYS A 77 -11.26 -4.12 -16.65
CA LYS A 77 -12.56 -4.57 -16.12
C LYS A 77 -12.43 -4.93 -14.64
N GLY A 78 -13.31 -4.39 -13.80
CA GLY A 78 -13.27 -4.62 -12.35
C GLY A 78 -12.10 -3.93 -11.65
N LYS A 79 -11.41 -3.00 -12.33
CA LYS A 79 -10.30 -2.23 -11.76
C LYS A 79 -10.76 -0.85 -11.36
N ASP A 80 -10.60 -0.56 -10.08
CA ASP A 80 -10.99 0.70 -9.47
C ASP A 80 -9.86 1.71 -9.46
N HIS A 81 -8.62 1.20 -9.44
CA HIS A 81 -7.43 2.03 -9.47
C HIS A 81 -6.49 1.55 -10.57
N VAL A 82 -5.87 2.53 -11.23
CA VAL A 82 -4.85 2.29 -12.25
C VAL A 82 -3.59 3.04 -11.83
N ILE A 83 -2.50 2.30 -11.75
CA ILE A 83 -1.16 2.82 -11.50
C ILE A 83 -0.34 2.59 -12.78
N TYR A 84 0.21 3.66 -13.34
CA TYR A 84 1.19 3.57 -14.40
C TYR A 84 2.60 3.85 -13.84
N TYR A 85 3.56 2.99 -14.10
CA TYR A 85 4.94 3.12 -13.65
C TYR A 85 5.93 3.07 -14.82
N GLY A 86 6.48 4.23 -15.17
CA GLY A 86 7.54 4.35 -16.16
C GLY A 86 8.92 4.31 -15.52
N GLN A 87 9.52 3.12 -15.41
CA GLN A 87 10.89 3.00 -14.88
C GLN A 87 11.93 3.63 -15.82
N THR A 88 11.69 3.62 -17.12
CA THR A 88 12.56 4.23 -18.13
C THR A 88 11.78 5.11 -19.11
N LYS A 89 12.50 6.04 -19.77
CA LYS A 89 11.94 6.85 -20.85
C LYS A 89 11.65 5.98 -22.06
N ARG A 90 10.42 6.01 -22.55
CA ARG A 90 10.04 5.39 -23.82
C ARG A 90 8.76 6.00 -24.38
N LYS A 91 8.53 5.81 -25.68
CA LYS A 91 7.26 6.16 -26.32
C LYS A 91 6.23 5.08 -26.02
N LEU A 92 5.07 5.47 -25.49
CA LEU A 92 3.94 4.57 -25.23
C LEU A 92 3.10 4.39 -26.49
N SER A 93 2.44 3.24 -26.61
CA SER A 93 1.55 2.98 -27.75
C SER A 93 0.29 3.84 -27.66
N GLN A 94 -0.23 4.29 -28.81
CA GLN A 94 -1.47 5.07 -28.85
C GLN A 94 -2.67 4.29 -28.28
N LYS A 95 -2.68 2.97 -28.48
CA LYS A 95 -3.65 2.06 -27.86
C LYS A 95 -3.63 2.20 -26.34
N LEU A 96 -2.47 2.07 -25.70
CA LEU A 96 -2.35 2.20 -24.24
C LEU A 96 -2.76 3.59 -23.75
N LEU A 97 -2.31 4.65 -24.44
CA LEU A 97 -2.66 6.02 -24.08
C LEU A 97 -4.17 6.25 -24.14
N SER A 98 -4.85 5.69 -25.15
CA SER A 98 -6.31 5.76 -25.28
C SER A 98 -7.03 5.01 -24.16
N LEU A 99 -6.56 3.80 -23.82
CA LEU A 99 -7.12 3.00 -22.72
C LEU A 99 -6.99 3.73 -21.38
N ILE A 100 -5.80 4.24 -21.03
CA ILE A 100 -5.59 4.99 -19.78
C ILE A 100 -6.43 6.27 -19.77
N SER A 101 -6.50 7.00 -20.89
CA SER A 101 -7.30 8.23 -21.00
C SER A 101 -8.80 8.00 -20.81
N GLY A 102 -9.30 6.80 -21.09
CA GLY A 102 -10.69 6.39 -20.87
C GLY A 102 -11.04 6.12 -19.39
N VAL A 103 -10.05 6.03 -18.51
CA VAL A 103 -10.27 5.78 -17.08
C VAL A 103 -10.91 7.00 -16.43
N LYS A 104 -12.13 6.83 -15.90
CA LYS A 104 -12.90 7.89 -15.24
C LYS A 104 -12.44 8.18 -13.81
N LYS A 105 -11.88 7.17 -13.13
CA LYS A 105 -11.35 7.28 -11.77
C LYS A 105 -9.94 7.91 -11.80
N PRO A 106 -9.48 8.51 -10.69
CA PRO A 106 -8.13 9.05 -10.63
C PRO A 106 -7.06 8.00 -10.95
N VAL A 107 -6.12 8.37 -11.83
CA VAL A 107 -4.95 7.56 -12.19
C VAL A 107 -3.74 8.03 -11.38
N VAL A 108 -2.91 7.09 -10.94
CA VAL A 108 -1.59 7.37 -10.37
C VAL A 108 -0.53 7.11 -11.44
N ALA A 109 0.36 8.06 -11.67
CA ALA A 109 1.51 7.87 -12.56
C ALA A 109 2.82 8.09 -11.79
N ILE A 110 3.78 7.20 -12.00
CA ILE A 110 5.06 7.18 -11.28
C ILE A 110 6.21 7.18 -12.31
N GLY A 111 7.19 8.06 -12.11
CA GLY A 111 8.40 8.10 -12.92
C GLY A 111 8.18 8.69 -14.32
N TYR A 112 8.79 8.07 -15.34
CA TYR A 112 8.84 8.61 -16.70
C TYR A 112 7.54 8.41 -17.50
N ASN A 113 7.44 9.11 -18.63
CA ASN A 113 6.40 8.97 -19.67
C ASN A 113 4.98 9.42 -19.27
N ALA A 114 4.73 9.77 -18.01
CA ALA A 114 3.43 10.24 -17.55
C ALA A 114 2.89 11.42 -18.39
N GLY A 115 3.75 12.29 -18.91
CA GLY A 115 3.34 13.42 -19.76
C GLY A 115 2.74 13.03 -21.12
N GLN A 116 2.85 11.75 -21.53
CA GLN A 116 2.17 11.22 -22.72
C GLN A 116 0.69 10.88 -22.43
N ILE A 117 0.32 10.71 -21.16
CA ILE A 117 -1.03 10.37 -20.72
C ILE A 117 -1.85 11.66 -20.60
N SER A 118 -3.04 11.70 -21.21
CA SER A 118 -3.84 12.93 -21.32
C SER A 118 -4.17 13.57 -19.96
N GLN A 119 -4.36 12.76 -18.91
CA GLN A 119 -4.58 13.21 -17.54
C GLN A 119 -3.44 14.08 -16.98
N PHE A 120 -2.23 13.96 -17.53
CA PHE A 120 -1.03 14.70 -17.15
C PHE A 120 -0.48 15.55 -18.31
N SER A 121 -1.33 15.92 -19.26
CA SER A 121 -0.95 16.80 -20.37
C SER A 121 -0.33 18.11 -19.86
N GLY A 122 0.81 18.49 -20.45
CA GLY A 122 1.60 19.65 -20.05
C GLY A 122 2.65 19.36 -18.96
N LEU A 123 2.74 18.12 -18.46
CA LEU A 123 3.80 17.72 -17.54
C LEU A 123 5.17 17.83 -18.20
N SER A 124 6.03 18.67 -17.62
CA SER A 124 7.45 18.72 -17.91
C SER A 124 8.25 18.20 -16.73
N LEU A 125 9.30 17.42 -17.03
CA LEU A 125 10.11 16.70 -16.05
C LEU A 125 11.58 17.09 -16.15
N ALA A 126 12.17 17.48 -15.02
CA ALA A 126 13.62 17.65 -14.91
C ALA A 126 14.17 16.75 -13.79
N ARG A 127 15.31 16.11 -14.04
CA ARG A 127 15.93 15.21 -13.06
C ARG A 127 16.68 16.03 -12.02
N LYS A 128 16.49 15.74 -10.74
CA LYS A 128 17.34 16.21 -9.64
C LYS A 128 17.74 15.01 -8.79
N GLU A 129 19.03 14.93 -8.50
CA GLU A 129 19.61 13.90 -7.66
C GLU A 129 19.99 14.47 -6.31
N ASN A 130 20.16 13.59 -5.33
CA ASN A 130 20.65 13.93 -4.00
C ASN A 130 19.81 14.99 -3.29
N VAL A 131 18.48 14.85 -3.34
CA VAL A 131 17.56 15.69 -2.57
C VAL A 131 17.49 15.16 -1.13
N PHE A 132 18.11 15.87 -0.19
CA PHE A 132 18.17 15.47 1.23
C PHE A 132 17.12 16.14 2.11
N GLN A 133 16.41 17.13 1.60
CA GLN A 133 15.36 17.83 2.35
C GLN A 133 14.14 18.01 1.47
N VAL A 134 12.99 17.58 1.99
CA VAL A 134 11.70 17.68 1.31
C VAL A 134 10.66 18.28 2.23
N HIS A 135 9.67 18.94 1.65
CA HIS A 135 8.52 19.44 2.35
C HIS A 135 7.27 18.71 1.88
N SER A 136 6.53 18.10 2.81
CA SER A 136 5.21 17.53 2.55
C SER A 136 4.15 18.57 2.87
N ARG A 137 3.21 18.80 1.96
CA ARG A 137 2.08 19.72 2.19
C ARG A 137 1.24 19.35 3.42
N SER A 138 1.24 18.08 3.82
CA SER A 138 0.51 17.59 5.00
C SER A 138 1.25 17.84 6.32
N GLU A 139 2.50 18.28 6.28
CA GLU A 139 3.39 18.38 7.44
C GLU A 139 3.80 19.84 7.68
N LYS A 140 4.05 20.20 8.94
CA LYS A 140 4.35 21.59 9.32
C LYS A 140 5.80 21.98 9.07
N ALA A 141 6.69 20.99 9.06
CA ALA A 141 8.13 21.18 8.97
C ALA A 141 8.71 20.38 7.81
N ASP A 142 9.86 20.83 7.34
CA ASP A 142 10.63 20.12 6.35
C ASP A 142 11.22 18.83 6.97
N VAL A 143 11.30 17.78 6.16
CA VAL A 143 11.84 16.48 6.53
C VAL A 143 13.24 16.35 5.94
N SER A 144 14.23 16.16 6.80
CA SER A 144 15.58 15.74 6.42
C SER A 144 15.61 14.24 6.21
N LEU A 145 16.29 13.80 5.16
CA LEU A 145 16.37 12.41 4.74
C LEU A 145 17.78 11.88 4.99
N GLU A 146 17.87 10.67 5.53
CA GLU A 146 19.16 10.00 5.79
C GLU A 146 19.89 9.65 4.48
N SER A 147 19.14 9.46 3.40
CA SER A 147 19.68 9.25 2.06
C SER A 147 19.01 10.19 1.06
N GLY A 148 19.78 10.65 0.07
CA GLY A 148 19.30 11.60 -0.92
C GLY A 148 18.34 10.94 -1.92
N LEU A 149 17.21 11.59 -2.19
CA LEU A 149 16.25 11.13 -3.18
C LEU A 149 16.72 11.49 -4.60
N ASN A 150 16.42 10.60 -5.54
CA ASN A 150 16.50 10.87 -6.97
C ASN A 150 15.11 11.09 -7.52
N VAL A 151 14.82 12.36 -7.85
CA VAL A 151 13.48 12.82 -8.20
C VAL A 151 13.39 13.37 -9.63
N LEU A 152 12.19 13.32 -10.18
CA LEU A 152 11.75 14.04 -11.36
C LEU A 152 10.91 15.22 -10.88
N SER A 153 11.49 16.41 -10.93
CA SER A 153 10.77 17.63 -10.64
C SER A 153 9.70 17.88 -11.70
N VAL A 154 8.61 18.50 -11.26
CA VAL A 154 7.36 18.67 -12.00
C VAL A 154 7.14 20.14 -12.29
N SER A 155 6.84 20.45 -13.54
CA SER A 155 6.30 21.75 -13.95
C SER A 155 5.23 21.58 -15.03
N GLY A 156 4.50 22.67 -15.33
CA GLY A 156 3.48 22.72 -16.39
C GLY A 156 2.12 22.08 -16.05
N LEU A 157 2.00 21.36 -14.93
CA LEU A 157 0.72 20.82 -14.45
C LEU A 157 -0.10 21.84 -13.66
N LYS A 158 -1.42 21.84 -13.90
CA LYS A 158 -2.39 22.54 -13.05
C LYS A 158 -2.84 21.65 -11.90
N GLY A 159 -2.92 22.18 -10.68
CA GLY A 159 -3.30 21.40 -9.50
C GLY A 159 -2.57 21.88 -8.26
N THR A 160 -2.10 20.95 -7.44
CA THR A 160 -1.39 21.28 -6.20
C THR A 160 -0.18 20.37 -5.99
N ALA A 161 0.93 20.98 -5.57
CA ALA A 161 2.09 20.28 -5.07
C ALA A 161 1.74 19.52 -3.78
N LEU A 162 2.13 18.25 -3.70
CA LEU A 162 2.03 17.46 -2.49
C LEU A 162 3.38 17.37 -1.79
N TYR A 163 4.46 17.24 -2.58
CA TYR A 163 5.82 17.27 -2.07
C TYR A 163 6.70 18.21 -2.90
N THR A 164 7.53 18.98 -2.19
CA THR A 164 8.49 19.91 -2.77
C THR A 164 9.88 19.73 -2.18
N PHE A 165 10.88 20.30 -2.84
CA PHE A 165 12.24 20.47 -2.35
C PHE A 165 12.77 21.85 -2.75
N LYS A 166 13.76 22.37 -2.03
CA LYS A 166 14.48 23.59 -2.42
C LYS A 166 15.73 23.19 -3.19
N ALA A 167 15.94 23.81 -4.35
CA ALA A 167 17.18 23.71 -5.10
C ALA A 167 18.25 24.64 -4.51
N ASP A 168 19.48 24.48 -4.98
CA ASP A 168 20.67 25.20 -4.48
C ASP A 168 20.59 26.71 -4.74
N ASP A 169 19.81 27.13 -5.74
CA ASP A 169 19.49 28.52 -6.07
C ASP A 169 18.37 29.13 -5.20
N GLY A 170 17.85 28.36 -4.23
CA GLY A 170 16.73 28.73 -3.38
C GLY A 170 15.35 28.52 -4.01
N THR A 171 15.28 28.11 -5.29
CA THR A 171 14.01 27.88 -5.98
C THR A 171 13.32 26.63 -5.45
N THR A 172 12.01 26.71 -5.20
CA THR A 172 11.22 25.57 -4.74
C THR A 172 10.65 24.81 -5.93
N HIS A 173 10.93 23.51 -6.00
CA HIS A 173 10.43 22.61 -7.03
C HIS A 173 9.51 21.56 -6.43
N SER A 174 8.49 21.15 -7.18
CA SER A 174 7.61 20.04 -6.79
C SER A 174 8.08 18.74 -7.42
N PHE A 175 7.87 17.60 -6.78
CA PHE A 175 8.10 16.28 -7.39
C PHE A 175 6.94 15.31 -7.19
N ILE A 176 5.98 15.63 -6.32
CA ILE A 176 4.70 14.93 -6.26
C ILE A 176 3.58 15.95 -6.43
N TRP A 177 2.63 15.63 -7.31
CA TRP A 177 1.62 16.59 -7.76
C TRP A 177 0.25 15.94 -7.88
N LYS A 178 -0.79 16.62 -7.39
CA LYS A 178 -2.19 16.23 -7.58
C LYS A 178 -2.86 17.18 -8.56
N THR A 179 -3.38 16.65 -9.65
CA THR A 179 -4.15 17.41 -10.63
C THR A 179 -5.52 17.81 -10.06
N LYS A 180 -6.17 18.82 -10.65
CA LYS A 180 -7.54 19.23 -10.25
C LYS A 180 -8.58 18.11 -10.34
N LYS A 181 -8.37 17.14 -11.26
CA LYS A 181 -9.25 15.97 -11.44
C LYS A 181 -8.93 14.81 -10.49
N GLY A 182 -7.98 15.00 -9.57
CA GLY A 182 -7.61 14.00 -8.57
C GLY A 182 -6.49 13.04 -8.98
N ASN A 183 -6.05 13.02 -10.25
CA ASN A 183 -4.89 12.21 -10.67
C ASN A 183 -3.63 12.64 -9.93
N VAL A 184 -2.78 11.66 -9.58
CA VAL A 184 -1.55 11.89 -8.81
C VAL A 184 -0.35 11.50 -9.65
N TYR A 185 0.62 12.40 -9.74
CA TYR A 185 1.94 12.12 -10.30
C TYR A 185 2.97 12.04 -9.18
N ILE A 186 3.81 11.00 -9.21
CA ILE A 186 4.90 10.76 -8.27
C ILE A 186 6.22 10.71 -9.06
N GLY A 187 7.05 11.72 -8.87
CA GLY A 187 8.34 11.86 -9.52
C GLY A 187 9.47 11.11 -8.81
N LEU A 188 9.24 9.93 -8.25
CA LEU A 188 10.29 9.11 -7.65
C LEU A 188 10.83 8.12 -8.69
N THR A 189 12.15 7.92 -8.68
CA THR A 189 12.83 7.03 -9.64
C THR A 189 13.39 5.75 -9.03
N ASN A 190 13.38 5.64 -7.69
CA ASN A 190 13.82 4.45 -6.96
C ASN A 190 12.78 4.00 -5.93
N LEU A 191 11.90 3.08 -6.33
CA LEU A 191 10.84 2.59 -5.45
C LEU A 191 11.33 1.68 -4.31
N LEU A 192 12.56 1.17 -4.36
CA LEU A 192 13.07 0.30 -3.29
C LEU A 192 13.42 1.10 -2.03
N ASN A 193 14.04 2.27 -2.22
CA ASN A 193 14.47 3.12 -1.10
C ASN A 193 13.39 4.10 -0.67
N ASP A 194 12.53 4.51 -1.60
CA ASP A 194 11.57 5.61 -1.39
C ASP A 194 10.13 5.08 -1.19
N ASN A 195 9.99 3.80 -0.86
CA ASN A 195 8.71 3.07 -0.78
C ASN A 195 7.72 3.69 0.21
N LEU A 196 8.17 4.27 1.32
CA LEU A 196 7.30 4.87 2.33
C LEU A 196 6.55 6.09 1.79
N ILE A 197 7.22 6.95 1.01
CA ILE A 197 6.59 8.10 0.38
C ILE A 197 5.55 7.60 -0.63
N VAL A 198 5.88 6.60 -1.44
CA VAL A 198 4.94 6.01 -2.40
C VAL A 198 3.74 5.38 -1.71
N ALA A 199 3.94 4.60 -0.65
CA ALA A 199 2.86 3.99 0.12
C ALA A 199 1.89 5.04 0.67
N LYS A 200 2.42 6.13 1.26
CA LYS A 200 1.61 7.25 1.77
C LYS A 200 0.80 7.89 0.65
N GLN A 201 1.42 8.13 -0.51
CA GLN A 201 0.75 8.76 -1.64
C GLN A 201 -0.29 7.86 -2.31
N LEU A 202 -0.07 6.55 -2.38
CA LEU A 202 -1.08 5.60 -2.85
C LEU A 202 -2.29 5.57 -1.91
N ARG A 203 -2.06 5.54 -0.59
CA ARG A 203 -3.13 5.61 0.42
C ARG A 203 -4.00 6.86 0.23
N GLU A 204 -3.36 8.02 0.11
CA GLU A 204 -4.06 9.29 -0.13
C GLU A 204 -4.79 9.32 -1.48
N ALA A 205 -4.18 8.76 -2.54
CA ALA A 205 -4.76 8.71 -3.88
C ALA A 205 -5.99 7.81 -3.94
N PHE A 206 -6.00 6.71 -3.18
CA PHE A 206 -7.10 5.75 -3.12
C PHE A 206 -8.19 6.16 -2.14
N GLY A 207 -8.01 7.29 -1.44
CA GLY A 207 -9.01 7.82 -0.51
C GLY A 207 -9.14 7.01 0.76
N GLU A 208 -8.15 6.15 1.06
CA GLU A 208 -8.06 5.54 2.36
C GLU A 208 -7.79 6.63 3.39
N LYS A 209 -8.71 6.77 4.33
CA LYS A 209 -8.47 7.59 5.51
C LYS A 209 -7.32 6.96 6.27
N ALA A 210 -6.50 7.78 6.93
CA ALA A 210 -5.62 7.29 7.99
C ALA A 210 -6.51 6.71 9.10
N GLY A 211 -6.94 5.45 8.93
CA GLY A 211 -7.54 4.65 9.96
C GLY A 211 -6.49 4.34 11.01
N THR A 212 -6.94 4.03 12.21
CA THR A 212 -6.14 3.49 13.33
C THR A 212 -5.38 2.26 12.86
N THR A 213 -4.26 2.46 12.16
CA THR A 213 -3.42 1.38 11.67
C THR A 213 -2.97 0.67 12.92
N LEU A 214 -3.49 -0.54 13.11
CA LEU A 214 -3.18 -1.32 14.30
C LEU A 214 -1.72 -1.76 14.16
N LEU A 215 -0.84 -1.05 14.87
CA LEU A 215 0.58 -1.36 14.89
C LEU A 215 0.80 -2.56 15.81
N TYR A 216 1.12 -3.71 15.23
CA TYR A 216 1.48 -4.88 16.01
C TYR A 216 2.94 -4.81 16.42
N LEU A 217 3.20 -5.00 17.71
CA LEU A 217 4.56 -5.28 18.17
C LEU A 217 4.90 -6.73 17.81
N ARG A 218 6.06 -6.95 17.20
CA ARG A 218 6.49 -8.29 16.81
C ARG A 218 7.50 -8.82 17.82
N LEU A 219 7.15 -9.93 18.50
CA LEU A 219 8.09 -10.67 19.33
C LEU A 219 8.79 -11.70 18.44
N GLU A 220 10.06 -11.45 18.15
CA GLU A 220 10.91 -12.23 17.24
C GLU A 220 11.72 -13.30 17.97
N ASP A 221 12.37 -14.16 17.18
CA ASP A 221 13.34 -15.16 17.64
C ASP A 221 12.83 -16.13 18.72
N ILE A 222 11.51 -16.40 18.69
CA ILE A 222 10.90 -17.39 19.56
C ILE A 222 11.17 -18.78 19.00
N SER A 223 11.96 -19.59 19.69
CA SER A 223 12.40 -20.91 19.26
C SER A 223 12.28 -21.94 20.38
N PRO A 224 12.58 -23.22 20.10
CA PRO A 224 12.74 -24.25 21.11
C PRO A 224 13.67 -24.07 22.27
N MET A 225 14.54 -23.09 22.18
CA MET A 225 15.45 -22.76 23.26
C MET A 225 15.05 -21.48 23.99
N SER A 226 13.95 -20.82 23.60
CA SER A 226 13.49 -19.60 24.25
C SER A 226 12.95 -19.89 25.65
N ASP A 227 13.26 -19.00 26.59
CA ASP A 227 12.73 -19.08 27.95
C ASP A 227 11.21 -18.81 27.95
N GLU A 228 10.45 -19.85 28.24
CA GLU A 228 8.99 -19.82 28.27
C GLU A 228 8.42 -18.86 29.32
N LYS A 229 9.12 -18.66 30.45
CA LYS A 229 8.67 -17.76 31.51
C LYS A 229 8.85 -16.31 31.08
N LEU A 230 9.99 -15.98 30.48
CA LEU A 230 10.24 -14.63 29.94
C LEU A 230 9.27 -14.31 28.79
N LEU A 231 9.02 -15.27 27.89
CA LEU A 231 8.04 -15.10 26.82
C LEU A 231 6.63 -14.85 27.36
N LEU A 232 6.21 -15.62 28.37
CA LEU A 232 4.90 -15.42 29.02
C LEU A 232 4.82 -14.06 29.71
N GLN A 233 5.89 -13.63 30.38
CA GLN A 233 5.94 -12.30 31.02
C GLN A 233 5.82 -11.18 29.99
N ALA A 234 6.58 -11.24 28.90
CA ALA A 234 6.53 -10.26 27.82
C ALA A 234 5.13 -10.20 27.17
N GLY A 235 4.57 -11.35 26.80
CA GLY A 235 3.23 -11.44 26.23
C GLY A 235 2.15 -10.92 27.20
N THR A 236 2.24 -11.27 28.48
CA THR A 236 1.30 -10.81 29.52
C THR A 236 1.37 -9.29 29.71
N TYR A 237 2.59 -8.72 29.70
CA TYR A 237 2.79 -7.28 29.83
C TYR A 237 2.12 -6.52 28.68
N LEU A 238 2.35 -6.95 27.44
CA LEU A 238 1.76 -6.34 26.25
C LEU A 238 0.24 -6.49 26.25
N HIS A 239 -0.27 -7.68 26.57
CA HIS A 239 -1.70 -7.96 26.66
C HIS A 239 -2.40 -7.07 27.70
N LYS A 240 -1.86 -6.95 28.92
CA LYS A 240 -2.44 -6.10 29.99
C LYS A 240 -2.52 -4.63 29.61
N ARG A 241 -1.65 -4.15 28.72
CA ARG A 241 -1.64 -2.77 28.23
C ARG A 241 -2.48 -2.57 26.97
N HIS A 242 -3.20 -3.60 26.51
CA HIS A 242 -3.96 -3.58 25.27
C HIS A 242 -3.07 -3.23 24.06
N ILE A 243 -1.79 -3.60 24.10
CA ILE A 243 -0.87 -3.44 22.98
C ILE A 243 -1.01 -4.69 22.11
N PRO A 244 -1.48 -4.58 20.86
CA PRO A 244 -1.57 -5.72 19.95
C PRO A 244 -0.16 -6.21 19.58
N PHE A 245 0.04 -7.53 19.57
CA PHE A 245 1.34 -8.12 19.21
C PHE A 245 1.17 -9.42 18.43
N ILE A 246 2.20 -9.79 17.68
CA ILE A 246 2.33 -11.05 16.96
C ILE A 246 3.58 -11.79 17.43
N LEU A 247 3.55 -13.12 17.41
CA LEU A 247 4.67 -13.99 17.75
C LEU A 247 5.26 -14.57 16.47
N ALA A 248 6.53 -14.29 16.19
CA ALA A 248 7.25 -14.95 15.11
C ALA A 248 8.02 -16.13 15.66
N VAL A 249 7.57 -17.33 15.29
CA VAL A 249 8.04 -18.58 15.88
C VAL A 249 8.91 -19.33 14.88
N ILE A 250 10.13 -19.67 15.30
CA ILE A 250 11.03 -20.60 14.64
C ILE A 250 10.63 -22.01 15.12
N PRO A 251 10.00 -22.84 14.28
CA PRO A 251 9.39 -24.09 14.74
C PRO A 251 10.43 -25.15 15.13
N VAL A 252 11.67 -25.00 14.69
CA VAL A 252 12.73 -26.01 14.82
C VAL A 252 14.05 -25.33 15.20
N TYR A 253 14.72 -25.85 16.23
CA TYR A 253 16.07 -25.46 16.60
C TYR A 253 17.05 -26.61 16.31
N LEU A 254 18.09 -26.31 15.53
CA LEU A 254 19.20 -27.22 15.25
C LEU A 254 20.38 -26.84 16.13
N ASN A 255 20.82 -27.74 17.01
CA ASN A 255 22.07 -27.53 17.74
C ASN A 255 23.25 -27.86 16.78
N PRO A 256 24.16 -26.91 16.48
CA PRO A 256 25.27 -27.18 15.58
C PRO A 256 26.33 -28.12 16.16
N GLN A 257 26.38 -28.31 17.48
CA GLN A 257 27.38 -29.14 18.16
C GLN A 257 26.85 -30.53 18.55
N ALA A 258 25.54 -30.71 18.63
CA ALA A 258 24.90 -31.99 18.92
C ALA A 258 23.96 -32.31 17.78
N THR A 259 24.05 -33.52 17.20
CA THR A 259 23.23 -34.02 16.07
C THR A 259 21.74 -34.18 16.43
N LYS A 260 21.19 -33.31 17.28
CA LYS A 260 19.87 -33.34 17.90
C LYS A 260 19.10 -32.10 17.49
N CYS A 261 17.90 -32.34 17.00
CA CYS A 261 16.94 -31.34 16.59
C CYS A 261 15.86 -31.23 17.68
N ILE A 262 15.46 -30.00 18.02
CA ILE A 262 14.36 -29.77 18.96
C ILE A 262 13.23 -29.09 18.19
N CYS A 263 12.03 -29.66 18.25
CA CYS A 263 10.87 -29.21 17.51
C CYS A 263 9.79 -28.70 18.47
N LEU A 264 9.04 -27.69 18.01
CA LEU A 264 7.74 -27.31 18.56
C LEU A 264 6.68 -28.28 18.04
N ILE A 265 6.33 -29.28 18.84
CA ILE A 265 5.22 -30.20 18.55
C ILE A 265 4.22 -30.08 19.70
N ASN A 266 2.97 -29.73 19.40
CA ASN A 266 1.85 -29.77 20.36
C ASN A 266 2.12 -29.07 21.71
N ARG A 267 2.65 -27.84 21.68
CA ARG A 267 2.96 -27.03 22.89
C ARG A 267 3.92 -27.72 23.88
N ARG A 268 4.75 -28.67 23.41
CA ARG A 268 5.84 -29.27 24.19
C ARG A 268 7.12 -29.32 23.37
N TRP A 269 8.22 -28.96 24.01
CA TRP A 269 9.56 -29.15 23.47
C TRP A 269 9.84 -30.65 23.39
N SER A 270 9.99 -31.15 22.17
CA SER A 270 10.20 -32.58 21.91
C SER A 270 11.47 -32.75 21.08
N ARG A 271 12.21 -33.85 21.29
CA ARG A 271 13.20 -34.27 20.30
C ARG A 271 12.46 -34.58 19.02
N CYS A 272 12.95 -34.04 17.92
CA CYS A 272 12.76 -34.65 16.63
C CYS A 272 13.72 -35.88 16.57
#